data_AF-A0A6I1H522-F1
#
_entry.id   AF-A0A6I1H522-F1
#
_cell.length_a   1.000
_cell.length_b   1.000
_cell.length_c   1.000
_cell.angle_alpha   90.00
_cell.angle_beta   90.00
_cell.angle_gamma   90.00
#
_symmetry.space_group_name_H-M   'P 1'
#
loop_
_entity.id
_entity.type
_entity.pdbx_description
1 polymer ?
#
loop_
_entity_poly.entity_id
_entity_poly.type
_entity_poly.pdbx_seq_one_letter_code
_entity_poly.pdbx_strand_id
1 'polypeptide(L)'
;SVNGKLRPLALAVFGALGMVSFVAGPAMGQIVADPNAPGRQRPTVVQSANGVTQVNIQTPSAAGVSRNTYSQFDVTANGAILNNSRGNVQTQTGGWVQ
;
A
#
# COMPACT_ATOMS: atom_id res chain seq x y z
N SER A 1 35.48 -14.69 52.77
CA SER A 1 35.52 -13.45 51.98
C SER A 1 35.37 -13.82 50.51
N VAL A 2 34.48 -13.14 49.79
CA VAL A 2 33.81 -13.60 48.56
C VAL A 2 34.45 -13.03 47.28
N ASN A 3 34.68 -13.91 46.31
CA ASN A 3 34.63 -13.81 44.83
C ASN A 3 35.06 -12.55 44.05
N GLY A 4 35.77 -12.81 42.95
CA GLY A 4 35.88 -11.91 41.79
C GLY A 4 35.99 -12.65 40.45
N LYS A 5 35.30 -13.80 40.26
CA LYS A 5 35.13 -14.39 38.93
C LYS A 5 34.17 -13.48 38.14
N LEU A 6 34.67 -12.84 37.09
CA LEU A 6 33.88 -12.00 36.20
C LEU A 6 32.64 -12.78 35.74
N ARG A 7 31.48 -12.25 36.11
CA ARG A 7 30.18 -12.89 35.95
C ARG A 7 29.82 -12.87 34.46
N PRO A 8 29.29 -13.97 33.88
CA PRO A 8 28.73 -14.00 32.52
C PRO A 8 27.48 -13.10 32.35
N LEU A 9 27.17 -12.28 33.36
CA LEU A 9 26.10 -11.29 33.38
C LEU A 9 26.39 -10.07 32.49
N ALA A 10 27.53 -9.99 31.81
CA ALA A 10 27.73 -8.98 30.75
C ALA A 10 26.97 -9.34 29.46
N LEU A 11 26.61 -10.62 29.24
CA LEU A 11 25.86 -11.03 28.05
C LEU A 11 24.33 -10.96 28.24
N ALA A 12 23.84 -10.92 29.48
CA ALA A 12 22.42 -10.92 29.80
C ALA A 12 21.74 -9.53 29.76
N VAL A 13 22.50 -8.44 29.61
CA VAL A 13 21.94 -7.07 29.61
C VAL A 13 21.36 -6.68 28.23
N PHE A 14 21.79 -7.31 27.14
CA PHE A 14 21.22 -7.04 25.80
C PHE A 14 19.91 -7.77 25.50
N GLY A 15 19.50 -8.75 26.33
CA GLY A 15 18.21 -9.44 26.17
C GLY A 15 17.06 -8.79 26.93
N ALA A 16 17.35 -7.97 27.94
CA ALA A 16 16.34 -7.44 28.87
C ALA A 16 15.78 -6.05 28.49
N LEU A 17 16.36 -5.37 27.51
CA LEU A 17 15.85 -4.12 26.95
C LEU A 17 15.60 -4.32 25.47
N GLY A 18 14.41 -4.84 25.14
CA GLY A 18 14.00 -5.14 23.79
C GLY A 18 14.22 -3.97 22.82
N MET A 19 15.12 -4.18 21.86
CA MET A 19 15.07 -3.48 20.58
C MET A 19 14.60 -4.49 19.53
N VAL A 20 13.29 -4.69 19.46
CA VAL A 20 12.70 -5.05 18.18
C VAL A 20 12.75 -3.77 17.35
N SER A 21 13.82 -3.61 16.57
CA SER A 21 13.85 -2.57 15.54
C SER A 21 12.76 -2.90 14.53
N PHE A 22 11.60 -2.24 14.65
CA PHE A 22 10.68 -2.12 13.54
C PHE A 22 11.38 -1.27 12.47
N VAL A 23 12.10 -1.94 11.57
CA VAL A 23 12.52 -1.31 10.32
C VAL A 23 11.23 -1.17 9.50
N ALA A 24 10.48 -0.10 9.76
CA ALA A 24 9.53 0.39 8.78
C ALA A 24 10.37 0.84 7.60
N GLY A 25 10.45 0.00 6.56
CA GLY A 25 11.01 0.40 5.27
C GLY A 25 10.30 1.66 4.76
N PRO A 26 10.87 2.38 3.79
CA PRO A 26 10.22 3.56 3.25
C PRO A 26 8.79 3.19 2.84
N ALA A 27 7.81 3.90 3.39
CA ALA A 27 6.42 3.76 2.99
C ALA A 27 6.34 4.19 1.52
N MET A 28 6.46 3.22 0.61
CA MET A 28 6.17 3.46 -0.80
C MET A 28 4.70 3.80 -0.86
N GLY A 29 4.36 5.02 -1.29
CA GLY A 29 2.97 5.45 -1.44
C GLY A 29 2.21 4.40 -2.26
N GLN A 30 1.18 3.82 -1.67
CA GLN A 30 0.40 2.74 -2.27
C GLN A 30 -1.08 3.14 -2.29
N ILE A 31 -1.76 2.78 -3.38
CA ILE A 31 -3.21 2.78 -3.43
C ILE A 31 -3.68 1.36 -3.08
N VAL A 32 -4.43 1.25 -1.98
CA VAL A 32 -4.92 -0.03 -1.46
C VAL A 32 -6.43 0.05 -1.32
N ALA A 33 -7.16 -0.78 -2.07
CA ALA A 33 -8.60 -0.93 -1.91
C ALA A 33 -8.90 -1.47 -0.50
N ASP A 34 -9.90 -0.91 0.18
CA ASP A 34 -10.31 -1.40 1.49
C ASP A 34 -10.92 -2.81 1.35
N PRO A 35 -10.30 -3.86 1.91
CA PRO A 35 -10.83 -5.22 1.80
C PRO A 35 -12.18 -5.39 2.51
N ASN A 36 -12.50 -4.53 3.48
CA ASN A 36 -13.73 -4.60 4.27
C ASN A 36 -14.88 -3.78 3.67
N ALA A 37 -14.61 -2.97 2.64
CA ALA A 37 -15.66 -2.21 1.98
C ALA A 37 -16.66 -3.11 1.24
N PRO A 38 -17.91 -2.67 1.04
CA PRO A 38 -18.86 -3.38 0.19
C PRO A 38 -18.28 -3.66 -1.19
N GLY A 39 -18.57 -4.81 -1.79
CA GLY A 39 -17.97 -5.21 -3.08
C GLY A 39 -18.14 -4.17 -4.19
N ARG A 40 -19.29 -3.48 -4.24
CA ARG A 40 -19.58 -2.36 -5.17
C ARG A 40 -18.82 -1.07 -4.89
N GLN A 41 -17.97 -1.05 -3.87
CA GLN A 41 -17.10 0.06 -3.48
C GLN A 41 -15.63 -0.35 -3.44
N ARG A 42 -15.29 -1.60 -3.81
CA ARG A 42 -13.92 -2.11 -3.79
C ARG A 42 -13.30 -2.04 -5.18
N PRO A 43 -12.52 -1.01 -5.52
CA PRO A 43 -11.88 -0.93 -6.84
C PRO A 43 -10.83 -2.05 -7.01
N THR A 44 -10.48 -2.33 -8.25
CA THR A 44 -9.33 -3.19 -8.55
C THR A 44 -8.12 -2.30 -8.82
N VAL A 45 -7.01 -2.56 -8.13
CA VAL A 45 -5.75 -1.83 -8.31
C VAL A 45 -4.75 -2.76 -9.00
N VAL A 46 -4.20 -2.30 -10.11
CA VAL A 46 -3.21 -3.01 -10.94
C VAL A 46 -2.08 -2.06 -11.31
N GLN A 47 -1.01 -2.59 -11.90
CA GLN A 47 -0.01 -1.77 -12.61
C GLN A 47 -0.34 -1.77 -14.10
N SER A 48 -0.33 -0.58 -14.71
CA SER A 48 -0.41 -0.45 -16.16
C SER A 48 0.88 -0.95 -16.83
N ALA A 49 0.86 -1.09 -18.15
CA ALA A 49 1.98 -1.64 -18.93
C ALA A 49 3.30 -0.86 -18.75
N ASN A 50 3.22 0.43 -18.43
CA ASN A 50 4.39 1.29 -18.18
C ASN A 50 4.71 1.47 -16.69
N GLY A 51 4.05 0.72 -15.79
CA GLY A 51 4.33 0.71 -14.35
C GLY A 51 3.64 1.81 -13.54
N VAL A 52 2.75 2.61 -14.15
CA VAL A 52 1.89 3.54 -13.39
C VAL A 52 0.75 2.76 -12.73
N THR A 53 0.45 3.08 -11.47
CA THR A 53 -0.65 2.46 -10.75
C THR A 53 -1.98 2.83 -11.39
N GLN A 54 -2.75 1.82 -11.75
CA GLN A 54 -4.06 1.93 -12.36
C GLN A 54 -5.13 1.40 -11.42
N VAL A 55 -6.17 2.20 -11.25
CA VAL A 55 -7.36 1.88 -10.46
C VAL A 55 -8.53 1.73 -11.42
N ASN A 56 -9.02 0.51 -11.58
CA ASN A 56 -10.30 0.26 -12.25
C ASN A 56 -11.41 0.56 -11.25
N ILE A 57 -12.09 1.69 -11.47
CA ILE A 57 -13.10 2.18 -10.54
C ILE A 57 -14.41 1.42 -10.70
N GLN A 58 -15.20 1.40 -9.63
CA GLN A 58 -16.50 0.75 -9.63
C GLN A 58 -17.47 1.45 -10.58
N THR A 59 -18.39 0.67 -11.17
CA THR A 59 -19.46 1.22 -12.01
C THR A 59 -20.22 2.30 -11.26
N PRO A 60 -20.49 3.47 -11.89
CA PRO A 60 -21.29 4.52 -11.26
C PRO A 60 -22.64 4.00 -10.77
N SER A 61 -23.05 4.49 -9.60
CA SER A 61 -24.41 4.31 -9.09
C SER A 61 -25.45 4.97 -10.01
N ALA A 62 -26.75 4.74 -9.73
CA ALA A 62 -27.84 5.40 -10.47
C ALA A 62 -27.77 6.94 -10.41
N ALA A 63 -27.12 7.50 -9.39
CA ALA A 63 -26.86 8.93 -9.27
C ALA A 63 -25.64 9.41 -10.08
N GLY A 64 -25.00 8.54 -10.86
CA GLY A 64 -23.82 8.86 -11.68
C GLY A 64 -22.49 8.90 -10.91
N VAL A 65 -22.48 8.53 -9.62
CA VAL A 65 -21.26 8.56 -8.80
C VAL A 65 -20.65 7.18 -8.66
N SER A 66 -19.36 7.04 -9.00
CA SER A 66 -18.53 5.89 -8.64
C SER A 66 -17.97 6.10 -7.23
N ARG A 67 -18.34 5.22 -6.29
CA ARG A 67 -17.79 5.23 -4.93
C ARG A 67 -16.75 4.12 -4.82
N ASN A 68 -15.56 4.48 -4.36
CA ASN A 68 -14.43 3.58 -4.19
C ASN A 68 -13.82 3.84 -2.82
N THR A 69 -13.67 2.80 -2.02
CA THR A 69 -13.19 2.90 -0.63
C THR A 69 -11.81 2.30 -0.54
N TYR A 70 -10.91 3.02 0.12
CA TYR A 70 -9.50 2.70 0.21
C TYR A 70 -9.06 2.70 1.66
N SER A 71 -8.22 1.75 2.04
CA SER A 71 -7.50 1.82 3.31
C SER A 71 -6.29 2.75 3.23
N GLN A 72 -5.78 2.99 2.01
CA GLN A 72 -4.69 3.91 1.72
C GLN A 72 -4.81 4.43 0.29
N PHE A 73 -4.57 5.74 0.10
CA PHE A 73 -4.59 6.37 -1.22
C PHE A 73 -3.43 7.36 -1.33
N ASP A 74 -2.23 6.85 -1.53
CA ASP A 74 -1.04 7.67 -1.76
C ASP A 74 -0.62 7.58 -3.23
N VAL A 75 -0.49 8.75 -3.87
CA VAL A 75 -0.06 8.86 -5.26
C VAL A 75 1.43 9.17 -5.31
N THR A 76 2.20 8.32 -5.98
CA THR A 76 3.64 8.51 -6.17
C THR A 76 3.92 9.58 -7.24
N ALA A 77 5.19 9.96 -7.41
CA ALA A 77 5.60 10.95 -8.42
C ALA A 77 5.20 10.58 -9.87
N ASN A 78 5.04 9.28 -10.16
CA ASN A 78 4.61 8.79 -11.47
C ASN A 78 3.09 8.95 -11.70
N GLY A 79 2.36 9.46 -10.72
CA GLY A 79 0.91 9.62 -10.78
C GLY A 79 0.14 8.32 -10.58
N ALA A 80 -1.16 8.39 -10.85
CA ALA A 80 -2.08 7.27 -10.85
C ALA A 80 -3.14 7.45 -11.94
N ILE A 81 -3.69 6.35 -12.43
CA ILE A 81 -4.75 6.32 -13.44
C ILE A 81 -6.05 5.86 -12.79
N LEU A 82 -7.11 6.64 -12.93
CA LEU A 82 -8.47 6.22 -12.60
C LEU A 82 -9.14 5.80 -13.91
N ASN A 83 -9.14 4.50 -14.20
CA ASN A 83 -9.74 3.96 -15.41
C ASN A 83 -11.27 3.91 -15.26
N ASN A 84 -11.94 4.80 -15.98
CA ASN A 84 -13.40 4.87 -16.13
C ASN A 84 -13.86 4.53 -17.56
N SER A 85 -12.98 3.91 -18.36
CA SER A 85 -13.29 3.51 -19.73
C SER A 85 -14.06 2.18 -19.73
N ARG A 86 -14.89 1.98 -20.78
CA ARG A 86 -15.56 0.71 -21.06
C ARG A 86 -14.80 -0.15 -22.08
N GLY A 87 -13.65 0.31 -22.54
CA GLY A 87 -12.81 -0.36 -23.52
C GLY A 87 -11.40 0.21 -23.53
N ASN A 88 -10.57 -0.35 -24.40
CA ASN A 88 -9.15 -0.01 -24.44
C ASN A 88 -8.95 1.47 -24.81
N VAL A 89 -8.16 2.19 -24.03
CA VAL A 89 -7.86 3.60 -24.26
C VAL A 89 -6.41 3.91 -23.96
N GLN A 90 -5.79 4.79 -24.77
CA GLN A 90 -4.47 5.31 -24.48
C GLN A 90 -4.58 6.45 -23.46
N THR A 91 -3.94 6.27 -22.32
CA THR A 91 -3.85 7.28 -21.26
C THR A 91 -2.60 8.14 -21.44
N GLN A 92 -2.62 9.35 -20.87
CA GLN A 92 -1.50 10.28 -20.98
C GLN A 92 -0.25 9.81 -20.22
N THR A 93 -0.46 9.18 -19.06
CA THR A 93 0.62 8.81 -18.13
C THR A 93 0.87 7.31 -18.06
N GLY A 94 -0.07 6.46 -18.50
CA GLY A 94 -0.06 5.00 -18.32
C GLY A 94 0.09 4.14 -19.58
N GLY A 95 0.14 4.78 -20.75
CA GLY A 95 -0.02 4.05 -22.00
C GLY A 95 -1.43 3.44 -22.12
N TRP A 96 -1.54 2.30 -22.80
CA TRP A 96 -2.81 1.62 -23.01
C TRP A 96 -3.32 0.95 -21.74
N VAL A 97 -4.58 1.19 -21.42
CA VAL A 97 -5.31 0.55 -20.31
C VAL A 97 -6.57 -0.12 -20.83
N GLN A 98 -7.01 -1.15 -20.11
CA GLN A 98 -8.27 -1.86 -20.31
C GLN A 98 -9.09 -1.81 -19.03
#